data_AF-A0A355ADP7-F1
#
_entry.id   AF-A0A355ADP7-F1
#
_cell.length_a   1.000
_cell.length_b   1.000
_cell.length_c   1.000
_cell.angle_alpha   90.00
_cell.angle_beta   90.00
_cell.angle_gamma   90.00
#
_symmetry.space_group_name_H-M   'P 1'
#
loop_
_entity.id
_entity.type
_entity.pdbx_description
1 polymer ?
#
loop_
_entity_poly.entity_id
_entity_poly.type
_entity_poly.pdbx_seq_one_letter_code
_entity_poly.pdbx_strand_id
1 'polypeptide(L)'
;MHFRFIGAVKLWHIAVAFVLLDLIQLPINNTGGHLAHLGGALVGFLLTNQTNKGDGFRNLFSSIFKSKKRSPLKTVYKNPKPQQNKKKSALQQEKIDSILDKIGKSGYEALSQEEKDFLFTIGKK
;
A
#
# COMPACT_ATOMS: atom_id res chain seq x y z
N MET A 1 44.05 3.28 7.18
CA MET A 1 43.89 3.13 8.64
C MET A 1 45.18 2.55 9.17
N HIS A 2 45.80 3.13 10.20
CA HIS A 2 47.10 2.69 10.70
C HIS A 2 46.92 1.81 11.93
N PHE A 3 47.18 0.52 11.81
CA PHE A 3 47.12 -0.41 12.93
C PHE A 3 48.49 -0.50 13.60
N ARG A 4 48.50 -0.44 14.94
CA ARG A 4 49.72 -0.35 15.76
C ARG A 4 50.75 -1.46 15.46
N PHE A 5 50.31 -2.64 15.05
CA PHE A 5 51.16 -3.83 14.86
C PHE A 5 51.22 -4.35 13.41
N ILE A 6 50.42 -3.79 12.50
CA ILE A 6 50.26 -4.28 11.12
C ILE A 6 50.59 -3.18 10.10
N GLY A 7 50.71 -1.92 10.54
CA GLY A 7 50.98 -0.77 9.68
C GLY A 7 49.72 -0.23 8.98
N ALA A 8 49.90 0.47 7.87
CA ALA A 8 48.81 1.13 7.15
C ALA A 8 48.03 0.13 6.27
N VAL A 9 46.80 -0.19 6.67
CA VAL A 9 45.87 -1.01 5.88
C VAL A 9 44.87 -0.09 5.16
N LYS A 10 44.72 -0.29 3.84
CA LYS A 10 43.71 0.44 3.06
C LYS A 10 42.32 -0.14 3.34
N LEU A 11 41.32 0.72 3.48
CA LEU A 11 39.95 0.36 3.88
C LEU A 11 39.30 -0.72 2.99
N TRP A 12 39.63 -0.73 1.70
CA TRP A 12 39.08 -1.69 0.75
C TRP A 12 39.47 -3.15 1.05
N HIS A 13 40.63 -3.39 1.67
CA HIS A 13 41.03 -4.76 2.07
C HIS A 13 40.11 -5.31 3.15
N ILE A 14 39.76 -4.45 4.12
CA ILE A 14 38.85 -4.80 5.22
C ILE A 14 37.46 -5.09 4.65
N ALA A 15 36.98 -4.24 3.73
CA ALA A 15 35.68 -4.43 3.07
C ALA A 15 35.61 -5.77 2.32
N VAL A 16 36.64 -6.12 1.54
CA VAL A 16 36.70 -7.40 0.81
C VAL A 16 36.72 -8.58 1.79
N ALA A 17 37.49 -8.49 2.88
CA ALA A 17 37.54 -9.55 3.88
C ALA A 17 36.15 -9.84 4.50
N PHE A 18 35.38 -8.80 4.83
CA PHE A 18 34.02 -8.98 5.36
C PHE A 18 33.06 -9.60 4.34
N VAL A 19 33.10 -9.16 3.07
CA VAL A 19 32.26 -9.74 2.01
C VAL A 19 32.58 -11.22 1.78
N LEU A 20 33.86 -11.60 1.80
CA LEU A 20 34.27 -13.00 1.67
C LEU A 20 33.79 -13.83 2.87
N LEU A 21 33.88 -13.27 4.07
CA LEU A 21 33.41 -13.92 5.29
C LEU A 21 31.89 -14.15 5.26
N ASP A 22 31.11 -13.15 4.83
CA ASP A 22 29.66 -13.28 4.63
C ASP A 22 29.32 -14.37 3.61
N LEU A 23 30.09 -14.50 2.52
CA LEU A 23 29.86 -15.52 1.50
C LEU A 23 30.14 -16.95 2.01
N ILE A 24 31.19 -17.11 2.83
CA ILE A 24 31.53 -18.41 3.44
C ILE A 24 30.49 -18.80 4.50
N GLN A 25 29.97 -17.84 5.28
CA GLN A 25 29.00 -18.08 6.36
C GLN A 25 27.55 -18.19 5.88
N LEU A 26 27.27 -17.77 4.64
CA LEU A 26 25.95 -17.74 4.02
C LEU A 26 25.11 -19.04 4.20
N PRO A 27 25.67 -20.27 4.05
CA PRO A 27 24.90 -21.51 4.22
C PRO A 27 24.82 -22.02 5.67
N ILE A 28 25.56 -21.42 6.62
CA ILE A 28 25.74 -21.98 7.98
C ILE A 28 24.74 -21.39 8.98
N ASN A 29 24.59 -20.06 9.00
CA ASN A 29 23.76 -19.36 9.97
C ASN A 29 23.20 -18.06 9.37
N ASN A 30 22.01 -17.64 9.79
CA ASN A 30 21.39 -16.35 9.42
C ASN A 30 21.61 -15.93 7.94
N THR A 31 21.25 -16.81 7.01
CA THR A 31 21.39 -16.56 5.56
C THR A 31 20.76 -15.23 5.14
N GLY A 32 19.61 -14.86 5.73
CA GLY A 32 18.96 -13.58 5.46
C GLY A 32 19.80 -12.37 5.86
N GLY A 33 20.46 -12.43 7.01
CA GLY A 33 21.36 -11.39 7.50
C GLY A 33 22.60 -11.21 6.61
N HIS A 34 23.26 -12.32 6.24
CA HIS A 34 24.42 -12.26 5.34
C HIS A 34 24.02 -11.77 3.94
N LEU A 35 22.85 -12.19 3.43
CA LEU A 35 22.34 -11.68 2.16
C LEU A 35 22.04 -10.18 2.22
N ALA A 36 21.53 -9.69 3.36
CA ALA A 36 21.33 -8.26 3.59
C ALA A 36 22.66 -7.48 3.65
N HIS A 37 23.72 -8.05 4.26
CA HIS A 37 25.06 -7.45 4.21
C HIS A 37 25.62 -7.40 2.79
N LEU A 38 25.54 -8.48 2.02
CA LEU A 38 25.97 -8.51 0.62
C LEU A 38 25.20 -7.50 -0.23
N GLY A 39 23.88 -7.42 -0.05
CA GLY A 39 23.03 -6.42 -0.70
C GLY A 39 23.42 -4.99 -0.31
N GLY A 40 23.65 -4.74 0.98
CA GLY A 40 24.10 -3.44 1.48
C GLY A 40 25.48 -3.04 0.97
N ALA A 41 26.42 -3.99 0.90
CA ALA A 41 27.75 -3.78 0.35
C ALA A 41 27.70 -3.43 -1.15
N LEU A 42 26.88 -4.14 -1.92
CA LEU A 42 26.67 -3.86 -3.34
C LEU A 42 26.03 -2.47 -3.56
N VAL A 43 24.95 -2.17 -2.84
CA VAL A 43 24.28 -0.86 -2.92
C VAL A 43 25.23 0.26 -2.51
N GLY A 44 25.97 0.10 -1.40
CA GLY A 44 26.95 1.07 -0.93
C GLY A 44 28.09 1.32 -1.93
N PHE A 45 28.57 0.26 -2.59
CA PHE A 45 29.58 0.37 -3.65
C PHE A 45 29.05 1.15 -4.87
N LEU A 46 27.86 0.79 -5.37
CA LEU A 46 27.23 1.50 -6.48
C LEU A 46 26.98 2.98 -6.16
N LEU A 47 26.52 3.25 -4.94
CA LEU A 47 26.24 4.61 -4.47
C LEU A 47 27.50 5.46 -4.36
N THR A 48 28.58 4.90 -3.80
CA THR A 48 29.89 5.56 -3.70
C THR A 48 30.44 5.85 -5.10
N ASN A 49 30.34 4.88 -6.01
CA ASN A 49 30.79 5.03 -7.40
C ASN A 49 30.01 6.12 -8.16
N GLN A 50 28.71 6.24 -7.94
CA GLN A 50 27.90 7.33 -8.53
C GLN A 50 28.17 8.69 -7.89
N THR A 51 28.40 8.74 -6.58
CA THR A 51 28.65 10.00 -5.85
C THR A 51 30.00 10.60 -6.19
N ASN A 52 31.02 9.78 -6.45
CA ASN A 52 32.32 10.23 -6.93
C ASN A 52 32.28 10.92 -8.31
N LYS A 53 31.16 10.82 -9.05
CA LYS A 53 30.93 11.49 -10.33
C LYS A 53 30.21 12.84 -10.20
N GLY A 54 30.05 13.38 -8.98
CA GLY A 54 29.59 14.74 -8.71
C GLY A 54 28.08 14.90 -8.46
N ASP A 55 27.23 14.13 -9.15
CA ASP A 55 25.76 14.34 -9.10
C ASP A 55 24.94 13.10 -8.65
N GLY A 56 25.60 11.98 -8.31
CA GLY A 56 24.95 10.68 -8.17
C GLY A 56 23.88 10.59 -7.08
N PHE A 57 24.16 11.09 -5.87
CA PHE A 57 23.28 10.88 -4.72
C PHE A 57 21.95 11.63 -4.85
N ARG A 58 22.00 12.89 -5.28
CA ARG A 58 20.81 13.74 -5.47
C ARG A 58 19.96 13.23 -6.64
N ASN A 59 20.59 12.78 -7.72
CA ASN A 59 19.88 12.22 -8.87
C ASN A 59 19.21 10.87 -8.56
N LEU A 60 19.88 9.96 -7.84
CA LEU A 60 19.30 8.70 -7.38
C LEU A 60 18.08 8.91 -6.49
N PHE A 61 18.22 9.73 -5.44
CA PHE A 61 17.09 10.06 -4.56
C PHE A 61 15.96 10.74 -5.35
N SER A 62 16.27 11.70 -6.21
CA SER A 62 15.24 12.33 -7.04
C SER A 62 14.54 11.33 -7.97
N SER A 63 15.23 10.30 -8.45
CA SER A 63 14.65 9.30 -9.35
C SER A 63 13.82 8.24 -8.61
N ILE A 64 14.21 7.85 -7.40
CA ILE A 64 13.47 6.91 -6.55
C ILE A 64 12.24 7.58 -5.95
N PHE A 65 12.39 8.83 -5.50
CA PHE A 65 11.33 9.64 -4.90
C PHE A 65 10.69 10.60 -5.90
N LYS A 66 10.79 10.33 -7.22
CA LYS A 66 10.12 11.11 -8.26
C LYS A 66 8.63 11.04 -7.98
N SER A 67 8.11 12.11 -7.38
CA SER A 67 6.68 12.27 -7.14
C SER A 67 6.02 12.15 -8.50
N LYS A 68 5.27 11.05 -8.71
CA LYS A 68 4.53 10.81 -9.95
C LYS A 68 3.72 12.08 -10.18
N LYS A 69 4.00 12.83 -11.25
CA LYS A 69 3.24 14.05 -11.58
C LYS A 69 1.77 13.67 -11.48
N ARG A 70 1.06 14.25 -10.52
CA ARG A 70 -0.36 13.96 -10.31
C ARG A 70 -1.03 14.25 -11.65
N SER A 71 -1.55 13.20 -12.30
CA SER A 71 -2.47 13.40 -13.41
C SER A 71 -3.49 14.42 -12.93
N PRO A 72 -3.84 15.46 -13.71
CA PRO A 72 -5.01 16.25 -13.39
C PRO A 72 -6.14 15.24 -13.17
N LEU A 73 -6.68 15.21 -11.95
CA LEU A 73 -7.75 14.28 -11.61
C LEU A 73 -8.84 14.52 -12.64
N LYS A 74 -9.28 13.46 -13.32
CA LYS A 74 -10.40 13.54 -14.26
C LYS A 74 -11.61 13.97 -13.45
N THR A 75 -11.88 15.27 -13.40
CA THR A 75 -13.04 15.81 -12.72
C THR A 75 -14.24 15.25 -13.45
N VAL A 76 -14.98 14.36 -12.79
CA VAL A 76 -16.28 13.93 -13.31
C VAL A 76 -17.12 15.19 -13.39
N TYR A 77 -17.46 15.58 -14.62
CA TYR A 77 -18.40 16.65 -14.87
C TYR A 77 -19.62 16.45 -13.96
N LYS A 78 -19.79 17.33 -12.98
CA LYS A 78 -20.99 17.35 -12.14
C LYS A 78 -22.13 17.80 -13.05
N ASN A 79 -22.93 16.84 -13.51
CA ASN A 79 -24.18 17.14 -14.18
C ASN A 79 -25.05 17.96 -13.20
N PRO A 80 -25.41 19.22 -13.50
CA PRO A 80 -26.18 20.07 -12.59
C PRO A 80 -27.64 19.63 -12.44
N LYS A 81 -28.07 18.59 -13.15
CA LYS A 81 -29.39 17.99 -13.02
C LYS A 81 -29.32 16.82 -12.04
N PRO A 82 -29.83 16.94 -10.81
CA PRO A 82 -30.04 15.76 -9.99
C PRO A 82 -30.95 14.82 -10.80
N GLN A 83 -30.50 13.59 -11.02
CA GLN A 83 -31.41 12.54 -11.48
C GLN A 83 -32.58 12.55 -10.49
N GLN A 84 -33.79 12.74 -11.02
CA GLN A 84 -35.00 12.68 -10.22
C GLN A 84 -35.07 11.28 -9.63
N ASN A 85 -34.60 11.12 -8.40
CA ASN A 85 -35.00 10.02 -7.55
C ASN A 85 -36.52 10.07 -7.55
N LYS A 86 -37.15 9.08 -8.19
CA LYS A 86 -38.60 8.93 -8.21
C LYS A 86 -39.05 9.06 -6.76
N LYS A 87 -39.69 10.18 -6.41
CA LYS A 87 -40.20 10.39 -5.05
C LYS A 87 -41.11 9.20 -4.78
N LYS A 88 -40.71 8.31 -3.87
CA LYS A 88 -41.62 7.28 -3.34
C LYS A 88 -42.81 8.04 -2.78
N SER A 89 -44.03 7.59 -3.07
CA SER A 89 -45.19 8.27 -2.52
C SER A 89 -45.12 8.21 -0.99
N ALA A 90 -45.63 9.22 -0.28
CA ALA A 90 -45.62 9.23 1.18
C ALA A 90 -46.21 7.94 1.77
N LEU A 91 -47.27 7.43 1.13
CA LEU A 91 -47.92 6.16 1.46
C LEU A 91 -47.01 4.93 1.27
N GLN A 92 -46.10 4.94 0.31
CA GLN A 92 -45.13 3.85 0.13
C GLN A 92 -44.05 3.89 1.21
N GLN A 93 -43.61 5.10 1.61
CA GLN A 93 -42.61 5.24 2.65
C GLN A 93 -43.17 4.84 4.02
N GLU A 94 -44.39 5.27 4.34
CA GLU A 94 -45.09 4.88 5.57
C GLU A 94 -45.24 3.36 5.70
N LYS A 95 -45.60 2.67 4.60
CA LYS A 95 -45.67 1.20 4.58
C LYS A 95 -44.32 0.52 4.77
N ILE A 96 -43.24 1.09 4.22
CA ILE A 96 -41.89 0.57 4.44
C ILE A 96 -41.54 0.70 5.92
N ASP A 97 -41.76 1.87 6.50
CA ASP A 97 -41.41 2.15 7.90
C ASP A 97 -42.21 1.26 8.87
N SER A 98 -43.51 1.07 8.63
CA SER A 98 -44.33 0.15 9.44
C SER A 98 -43.84 -1.31 9.40
N ILE A 99 -43.36 -1.75 8.23
CA ILE A 99 -42.81 -3.10 8.07
C ILE A 99 -41.46 -3.22 8.79
N LEU A 100 -40.60 -2.21 8.68
CA LEU A 100 -39.31 -2.18 9.37
C LEU A 100 -39.48 -2.20 10.89
N ASP A 101 -40.46 -1.47 11.43
CA ASP A 101 -40.80 -1.50 12.86
C ASP A 101 -41.25 -2.89 13.33
N LYS A 102 -42.03 -3.59 12.50
CA LYS A 102 -42.49 -4.96 12.78
C LYS A 102 -41.32 -5.96 12.80
N ILE A 103 -40.39 -5.83 11.85
CA ILE A 103 -39.14 -6.60 11.84
C ILE A 103 -38.33 -6.31 13.11
N GLY A 104 -38.19 -5.04 13.49
CA GLY A 104 -37.43 -4.63 14.67
C GLY A 104 -37.98 -5.18 15.98
N LYS A 105 -39.31 -5.34 16.09
CA LYS A 105 -39.99 -5.81 17.31
C LYS A 105 -40.14 -7.34 17.38
N SER A 106 -40.43 -8.00 16.26
CA SER A 106 -40.86 -9.41 16.25
C SER A 106 -40.12 -10.28 15.22
N GLY A 107 -39.18 -9.70 14.46
CA GLY A 107 -38.38 -10.41 13.47
C GLY A 107 -39.07 -10.58 12.13
N TYR A 108 -38.30 -11.06 11.13
CA TYR A 108 -38.75 -11.19 9.75
C TYR A 108 -39.90 -12.20 9.56
N GLU A 109 -39.94 -13.24 10.39
CA GLU A 109 -40.98 -14.28 10.30
C GLU A 109 -42.36 -13.79 10.72
N ALA A 110 -42.45 -12.65 11.42
CA ALA A 110 -43.71 -12.03 11.81
C ALA A 110 -44.40 -11.26 10.66
N LEU A 111 -43.79 -11.19 9.47
CA LEU A 111 -44.37 -10.51 8.31
C LEU A 111 -45.37 -11.41 7.59
N SER A 112 -46.45 -10.81 7.12
CA SER A 112 -47.38 -11.49 6.20
C SER A 112 -46.72 -11.73 4.85
N GLN A 113 -47.27 -12.64 4.06
CA GLN A 113 -46.73 -12.97 2.74
C GLN A 113 -46.70 -11.72 1.83
N GLU A 114 -47.73 -10.89 1.92
CA GLU A 114 -47.86 -9.64 1.17
C GLU A 114 -46.80 -8.59 1.57
N GLU A 115 -46.47 -8.50 2.86
CA GLU A 115 -45.43 -7.59 3.37
C GLU A 115 -44.03 -8.03 2.88
N LYS A 116 -43.75 -9.34 2.87
CA LYS A 116 -42.50 -9.92 2.35
C LYS A 116 -42.35 -9.67 0.84
N ASP A 117 -43.42 -9.91 0.08
CA ASP A 117 -43.44 -9.70 -1.39
C ASP A 117 -43.27 -8.22 -1.76
N PHE A 118 -43.85 -7.32 -0.96
CA PHE A 118 -43.67 -5.88 -1.10
C PHE A 118 -42.21 -5.46 -0.87
N LEU A 119 -41.56 -5.94 0.19
CA LEU A 119 -40.13 -5.66 0.45
C LEU A 119 -39.24 -6.16 -0.69
N PHE A 120 -39.50 -7.35 -1.21
CA PHE A 120 -38.74 -7.92 -2.32
C PHE A 120 -38.84 -7.08 -3.59
N THR A 121 -40.04 -6.57 -3.88
CA THR A 121 -40.30 -5.70 -5.05
C THR A 121 -39.57 -4.36 -4.94
N ILE A 122 -39.44 -3.81 -3.73
CA ILE A 122 -38.70 -2.56 -3.48
C ILE A 122 -37.18 -2.79 -3.53
N GLY A 123 -36.67 -3.90 -2.99
CA GLY A 123 -35.23 -4.20 -2.94
C GLY A 123 -34.60 -4.63 -4.27
N LYS A 124 -35.40 -5.07 -5.24
CA LYS A 124 -34.93 -5.47 -6.59
C LYS A 124 -34.75 -4.30 -7.56
N LYS A 125 -35.13 -3.08 -7.17
CA LYS A 125 -35.00 -1.84 -7.95
C LYS A 125 -33.76 -1.07 -7.57
#